data_AF-A0A3M2AFN1-F1
#
_entry.id   AF-A0A3M2AFN1-F1
#
_cell.length_a   1.000
_cell.length_b   1.000
_cell.length_c   1.000
_cell.angle_alpha   90.00
_cell.angle_beta   90.00
_cell.angle_gamma   90.00
#
_symmetry.space_group_name_H-M   'P 1'
#
loop_
_entity.id
_entity.type
_entity.pdbx_description
1 polymer ?
#
loop_
_entity_poly.entity_id
_entity_poly.type
_entity_poly.pdbx_seq_one_letter_code
_entity_poly.pdbx_strand_id
1 'polypeptide(L)'
;MRPWRAVALRQPDLDTVVAGFVLGVEPDLPVWPVTGEAPAGWLADPGVLCLECGGSGQTDLGNFDHHGEGAGLPPACVQALGEVGGADAWTRDLVAYAAAVDEGRPPPAPRVPPDVSTLVSGIRLVHGEAAAAFRAGLQLLHECRGLPPWGPLPRRSAWMPYLDAKAENLRALLASLDAVRTATTRSGRTLAYLETPAAGGHEALRRTGAAITVLSRPLDGGRRKYTVASR
;
A
#
# COMPACT_ATOMS: atom_id res chain seq x y z
N MET A 1 0.06 19.35 -16.02
CA MET A 1 0.65 18.54 -14.93
C MET A 1 1.96 19.17 -14.52
N ARG A 2 2.28 19.20 -13.22
CA ARG A 2 3.54 19.77 -12.73
C ARG A 2 4.72 18.88 -13.15
N PRO A 3 5.84 19.42 -13.64
CA PRO A 3 7.00 18.62 -13.99
C PRO A 3 7.77 18.23 -12.72
N TRP A 4 7.50 17.03 -12.22
CA TRP A 4 8.27 16.43 -11.13
C TRP A 4 9.66 16.00 -11.64
N ARG A 5 10.68 16.06 -10.78
CA ARG A 5 12.03 15.55 -11.06
C ARG A 5 12.32 14.23 -10.35
N ALA A 6 11.53 13.88 -9.33
CA ALA A 6 11.63 12.66 -8.56
C ALA A 6 10.32 12.36 -7.81
N VAL A 7 10.14 11.10 -7.42
CA VAL A 7 9.10 10.65 -6.48
C VAL A 7 9.77 10.14 -5.21
N ALA A 8 9.51 10.76 -4.07
CA ALA A 8 9.82 10.21 -2.76
C ALA A 8 8.63 9.38 -2.27
N LEU A 9 8.88 8.16 -1.79
CA LEU A 9 7.80 7.32 -1.24
C LEU A 9 8.27 6.40 -0.12
N ARG A 10 7.36 6.08 0.81
CA ARG A 10 7.64 5.15 1.90
C ARG A 10 7.47 3.69 1.49
N GLN A 11 6.35 3.36 0.83
CA GLN A 11 6.07 2.01 0.34
C GLN A 11 5.26 2.08 -0.97
N PRO A 12 5.55 1.22 -1.96
CA PRO A 12 4.78 1.16 -3.20
C PRO A 12 3.56 0.25 -3.05
N ASP A 13 2.65 0.59 -2.14
CA ASP A 13 1.36 -0.08 -2.00
C ASP A 13 0.30 0.45 -2.96
N LEU A 14 -0.93 -0.04 -2.84
CA LEU A 14 -2.00 0.31 -3.77
C LEU A 14 -2.31 1.80 -3.75
N ASP A 15 -2.36 2.42 -2.57
CA ASP A 15 -2.66 3.84 -2.45
C ASP A 15 -1.59 4.70 -3.12
N THR A 16 -0.33 4.44 -2.79
CA THR A 16 0.83 5.14 -3.37
C THR A 16 0.91 4.97 -4.90
N VAL A 17 0.74 3.74 -5.39
CA VAL A 17 0.80 3.43 -6.84
C VAL A 17 -0.35 4.09 -7.59
N VAL A 18 -1.57 4.09 -7.04
CA VAL A 18 -2.73 4.77 -7.66
C VAL A 18 -2.54 6.28 -7.62
N ALA A 19 -2.04 6.86 -6.53
CA ALA A 19 -1.72 8.29 -6.46
C ALA A 19 -0.72 8.70 -7.56
N GLY A 20 0.37 7.95 -7.72
CA GLY A 20 1.34 8.18 -8.79
C GLY A 20 0.74 8.08 -10.19
N PHE A 21 -0.12 7.09 -10.42
CA PHE A 21 -0.83 6.91 -11.70
C PHE A 21 -1.76 8.09 -12.01
N VAL A 22 -2.55 8.53 -11.02
CA VAL A 22 -3.48 9.67 -11.16
C VAL A 22 -2.73 10.96 -11.46
N LEU A 23 -1.58 11.18 -10.81
CA LEU A 23 -0.74 12.35 -11.00
C LEU A 23 0.08 12.32 -12.30
N GLY A 24 -0.02 11.25 -13.08
CA GLY A 24 0.69 11.10 -14.35
C GLY A 24 2.20 10.98 -14.16
N VAL A 25 2.65 10.24 -13.14
CA VAL A 25 4.08 9.99 -12.94
C VAL A 25 4.64 9.20 -14.11
N GLU A 26 5.69 9.74 -14.74
CA GLU A 26 6.38 9.08 -15.83
C GLU A 26 7.18 7.86 -15.34
N PRO A 27 7.21 6.74 -16.11
CA PRO A 27 7.88 5.51 -15.68
C PRO A 27 9.39 5.64 -15.46
N ASP A 28 10.05 6.65 -16.04
CA ASP A 28 11.49 6.88 -15.96
C ASP A 28 11.91 7.75 -14.76
N LEU A 29 10.95 8.46 -14.14
CA LEU A 29 11.19 9.40 -13.06
C LEU A 29 11.91 8.74 -11.86
N PRO A 30 13.03 9.31 -11.36
CA PRO A 30 13.74 8.77 -10.20
C PRO A 30 12.82 8.53 -9.01
N VAL A 31 12.94 7.37 -8.38
CA VAL A 31 12.17 7.03 -7.16
C VAL A 31 13.13 6.95 -5.98
N TRP A 32 12.86 7.74 -4.95
CA TRP A 32 13.64 7.82 -3.72
C TRP A 32 12.88 7.15 -2.58
N PRO A 33 13.25 5.92 -2.19
CA PRO A 33 12.62 5.27 -1.04
C PRO A 33 12.98 6.00 0.24
N VAL A 34 11.97 6.23 1.09
CA VAL A 34 12.10 6.93 2.37
C VAL A 34 11.74 6.00 3.53
N THR A 35 12.52 6.04 4.60
CA THR A 35 12.19 5.37 5.86
C THR A 35 11.57 6.35 6.84
N GLY A 36 10.23 6.44 6.86
CA GLY A 36 9.51 7.40 7.69
C GLY A 36 9.11 8.63 6.89
N GLU A 37 9.32 9.81 7.46
CA GLU A 37 9.09 11.09 6.80
C GLU A 37 10.25 11.48 5.87
N ALA A 38 9.93 12.12 4.75
CA ALA A 38 10.89 12.66 3.82
C ALA A 38 11.64 13.85 4.44
N PRO A 39 12.90 14.10 4.04
CA PRO A 39 13.64 15.27 4.48
C PRO A 39 12.86 16.56 4.23
N ALA A 40 12.93 17.52 5.16
CA ALA A 40 12.23 18.81 5.05
C ALA A 40 12.53 19.56 3.73
N GLY A 41 13.75 19.43 3.21
CA GLY A 41 14.12 20.02 1.92
C GLY A 41 13.43 19.37 0.71
N TRP A 42 12.97 18.12 0.82
CA TRP A 42 12.16 17.48 -0.21
C TRP A 42 10.70 17.89 -0.09
N LEU A 43 10.16 17.91 1.13
CA LEU A 43 8.78 18.34 1.41
C LEU A 43 8.51 19.80 1.02
N ALA A 44 9.53 20.66 1.09
CA ALA A 44 9.44 22.06 0.70
C ALA A 44 9.72 22.30 -0.81
N ASP A 45 10.11 21.27 -1.56
CA ASP A 45 10.48 21.39 -2.98
C ASP A 45 9.34 20.91 -3.89
N PRO A 46 8.62 21.83 -4.56
CA PRO A 46 7.50 21.46 -5.44
C PRO A 46 7.91 20.74 -6.73
N GLY A 47 9.20 20.46 -6.93
CA GLY A 47 9.70 19.55 -7.96
C GLY A 47 9.80 18.10 -7.49
N VAL A 48 9.63 17.81 -6.20
CA VAL A 48 9.66 16.45 -5.64
C VAL A 48 8.26 16.03 -5.24
N LEU A 49 7.76 14.96 -5.85
CA LEU A 49 6.47 14.37 -5.47
C LEU A 49 6.67 13.47 -4.25
N CYS A 50 6.07 13.80 -3.12
CA CYS A 50 6.12 12.97 -1.91
C CYS A 50 4.81 12.20 -1.74
N LEU A 51 4.88 10.86 -1.74
CA LEU A 51 3.74 9.96 -1.56
C LEU A 51 3.91 9.16 -0.27
N GLU A 52 2.96 9.28 0.66
CA GLU A 52 2.91 8.51 1.91
C GLU A 52 4.19 8.60 2.76
N CYS A 53 4.86 9.76 2.72
CA CYS A 53 6.14 10.00 3.39
C CYS A 53 6.25 11.41 3.99
N GLY A 54 5.19 11.95 4.57
CA GLY A 54 5.17 13.24 5.27
C GLY A 54 4.49 14.37 4.48
N GLY A 55 4.41 15.54 5.13
CA GLY A 55 3.75 16.73 4.55
C GLY A 55 2.24 16.57 4.39
N SER A 56 1.58 15.86 5.32
CA SER A 56 0.18 15.48 5.21
C SER A 56 -0.73 16.65 4.86
N GLY A 57 -1.49 16.51 3.77
CA GLY A 57 -2.42 17.52 3.27
C GLY A 57 -1.79 18.73 2.56
N GLN A 58 -0.47 18.76 2.37
CA GLN A 58 0.21 19.83 1.63
C GLN A 58 0.27 19.50 0.12
N THR A 59 -0.89 19.17 -0.48
CA THR A 59 -0.98 18.75 -1.90
C THR A 59 -0.50 19.82 -2.86
N ASP A 60 -0.69 21.10 -2.49
CA ASP A 60 -0.18 22.25 -3.24
C ASP A 60 1.36 22.27 -3.35
N LEU A 61 2.08 21.56 -2.47
CA LEU A 61 3.52 21.40 -2.50
C LEU A 61 3.97 20.07 -3.11
N GLY A 62 3.03 19.22 -3.55
CA GLY A 62 3.33 17.87 -4.04
C GLY A 62 3.43 16.82 -2.94
N ASN A 63 2.89 17.08 -1.74
CA ASN A 63 2.88 16.11 -0.64
C ASN A 63 1.49 15.49 -0.49
N PHE A 64 1.40 14.18 -0.72
CA PHE A 64 0.18 13.40 -0.64
C PHE A 64 0.37 12.33 0.44
N ASP A 65 -0.17 12.59 1.62
CA ASP A 65 -0.03 11.73 2.81
C ASP A 65 -1.19 12.02 3.77
N HIS A 66 -1.60 11.01 4.53
CA HIS A 66 -2.67 11.06 5.51
C HIS A 66 -2.29 10.53 6.90
N HIS A 67 -1.02 10.17 7.12
CA HIS A 67 -0.53 9.62 8.38
C HIS A 67 -0.25 10.64 9.49
N GLY A 68 -0.29 11.94 9.21
CA GLY A 68 -0.06 13.01 10.18
C GLY A 68 -1.08 13.05 11.33
N GLU A 69 -0.62 13.38 12.54
CA GLU A 69 -1.47 13.40 13.73
C GLU A 69 -2.66 14.37 13.59
N GLY A 70 -3.87 13.87 13.82
CA GLY A 70 -5.09 14.68 13.94
C GLY A 70 -5.76 15.11 12.62
N ALA A 71 -5.19 14.75 11.46
CA ALA A 71 -5.60 15.36 10.20
C ALA A 71 -6.86 14.74 9.57
N GLY A 72 -7.24 13.51 9.92
CA GLY A 72 -8.44 12.85 9.35
C GLY A 72 -8.49 12.90 7.81
N LEU A 73 -7.31 12.94 7.19
CA LEU A 73 -7.16 13.19 5.76
C LEU A 73 -7.48 11.92 4.97
N PRO A 74 -8.00 12.07 3.74
CA PRO A 74 -8.23 10.92 2.89
C PRO A 74 -6.91 10.35 2.36
N PRO A 75 -6.86 9.09 1.91
CA PRO A 75 -5.65 8.45 1.35
C PRO A 75 -5.03 9.25 0.19
N ALA A 76 -3.73 9.05 -0.08
CA ALA A 76 -3.00 9.80 -1.10
C ALA A 76 -3.66 9.72 -2.48
N CYS A 77 -4.24 8.59 -2.87
CA CYS A 77 -4.92 8.47 -4.17
C CYS A 77 -6.15 9.37 -4.29
N VAL A 78 -6.85 9.64 -3.19
CA VAL A 78 -8.01 10.54 -3.15
C VAL A 78 -7.54 12.00 -3.21
N GLN A 79 -6.48 12.33 -2.47
CA GLN A 79 -5.84 13.65 -2.54
C GLN A 79 -5.35 13.95 -3.97
N ALA A 80 -4.70 12.98 -4.61
CA ALA A 80 -4.24 13.06 -6.00
C ALA A 80 -5.39 13.31 -6.99
N LEU A 81 -6.53 12.62 -6.82
CA LEU A 81 -7.71 12.84 -7.66
C LEU A 81 -8.28 14.25 -7.49
N GLY A 82 -8.25 14.79 -6.26
CA GLY A 82 -8.64 16.16 -5.98
C GLY A 82 -7.76 17.20 -6.70
N GLU A 83 -6.44 16.98 -6.70
CA GLU A 83 -5.46 17.89 -7.32
C GLU A 83 -5.61 17.98 -8.84
N VAL A 84 -5.85 16.84 -9.53
CA VAL A 84 -5.93 16.84 -11.00
C VAL A 84 -7.22 17.47 -11.56
N GLY A 85 -8.22 17.73 -10.71
CA GLY A 85 -9.45 18.44 -11.08
C GLY A 85 -10.39 17.69 -12.05
N GLY A 86 -10.02 16.49 -12.51
CA GLY A 86 -10.82 15.66 -13.40
C GLY A 86 -10.12 14.35 -13.77
N ALA A 87 -10.90 13.27 -13.89
CA ALA A 87 -10.43 11.97 -14.34
C ALA A 87 -11.52 11.23 -15.12
N ASP A 88 -11.16 10.17 -15.85
CA ASP A 88 -12.16 9.30 -16.47
C ASP A 88 -12.89 8.43 -15.42
N ALA A 89 -13.97 7.77 -15.83
CA ALA A 89 -14.78 6.95 -14.94
C ALA A 89 -13.98 5.80 -14.31
N TRP A 90 -13.13 5.14 -15.10
CA TRP A 90 -12.32 4.03 -14.63
C TRP A 90 -11.33 4.46 -13.54
N THR A 91 -10.69 5.62 -13.72
CA THR A 91 -9.75 6.19 -12.75
C THR A 91 -10.45 6.55 -11.44
N ARG A 92 -11.67 7.11 -11.51
CA ARG A 92 -12.49 7.36 -10.30
C ARG A 92 -12.83 6.06 -9.57
N ASP A 93 -13.22 5.03 -10.30
CA ASP A 93 -13.53 3.71 -9.74
C ASP A 93 -12.29 3.07 -9.09
N LEU A 94 -11.12 3.22 -9.72
CA LEU A 94 -9.84 2.75 -9.19
C LEU A 94 -9.48 3.46 -7.88
N VAL A 95 -9.60 4.78 -7.83
CA VAL A 95 -9.34 5.59 -6.61
C VAL A 95 -10.32 5.20 -5.50
N ALA A 96 -11.62 5.10 -5.80
CA ALA A 96 -12.62 4.69 -4.81
C ALA A 96 -12.34 3.28 -4.26
N TYR A 97 -11.92 2.36 -5.12
CA TYR A 97 -11.51 1.03 -4.73
C TYR A 97 -10.25 1.04 -3.86
N ALA A 98 -9.21 1.77 -4.26
CA ALA A 98 -7.95 1.87 -3.52
C ALA A 98 -8.16 2.46 -2.12
N ALA A 99 -8.92 3.54 -2.01
CA ALA A 99 -9.26 4.16 -0.73
C ALA A 99 -10.03 3.20 0.20
N ALA A 100 -11.00 2.45 -0.33
CA ALA A 100 -11.72 1.45 0.46
C ALA A 100 -10.80 0.33 0.96
N VAL A 101 -9.85 -0.12 0.13
CA VAL A 101 -8.84 -1.12 0.52
C VAL A 101 -7.92 -0.58 1.62
N ASP A 102 -7.45 0.66 1.48
CA ASP A 102 -6.53 1.29 2.42
C ASP A 102 -7.17 1.48 3.81
N GLU A 103 -8.38 2.04 3.83
CA GLU A 103 -9.12 2.32 5.07
C GLU A 103 -9.80 1.07 5.68
N GLY A 104 -9.71 -0.09 5.00
CA GLY A 104 -10.34 -1.33 5.44
C GLY A 104 -11.87 -1.29 5.41
N ARG A 105 -12.45 -0.47 4.53
CA ARG A 105 -13.90 -0.35 4.34
C ARG A 105 -14.40 -1.29 3.24
N PRO A 106 -15.71 -1.63 3.22
CA PRO A 106 -16.29 -2.33 2.09
C PRO A 106 -16.10 -1.52 0.79
N PRO A 107 -15.55 -2.12 -0.28
CA PRO A 107 -15.42 -1.44 -1.57
C PRO A 107 -16.79 -1.24 -2.24
N PRO A 108 -16.89 -0.36 -3.26
CA PRO A 108 -18.13 -0.07 -3.97
C PRO A 108 -18.82 -1.30 -4.57
N ALA A 109 -18.03 -2.32 -4.91
CA ALA A 109 -18.50 -3.60 -5.41
C ALA A 109 -17.77 -4.75 -4.70
N PRO A 110 -18.39 -5.94 -4.56
CA PRO A 110 -17.74 -7.11 -4.00
C PRO A 110 -16.44 -7.44 -4.72
N ARG A 111 -15.39 -7.72 -3.94
CA ARG A 111 -14.09 -8.12 -4.48
C ARG A 111 -14.15 -9.54 -5.02
N VAL A 112 -13.65 -9.73 -6.24
CA VAL A 112 -13.49 -11.04 -6.84
C VAL A 112 -12.04 -11.21 -7.28
N PRO A 113 -11.18 -11.88 -6.48
CA PRO A 113 -9.79 -12.09 -6.85
C PRO A 113 -9.63 -12.95 -8.12
N PRO A 114 -8.55 -12.73 -8.90
CA PRO A 114 -7.54 -11.70 -8.70
C PRO A 114 -8.09 -10.31 -9.06
N ASP A 115 -7.86 -9.34 -8.17
CA ASP A 115 -8.21 -7.93 -8.33
C ASP A 115 -6.93 -7.08 -8.39
N VAL A 116 -7.04 -5.76 -8.64
CA VAL A 116 -5.84 -4.90 -8.76
C VAL A 116 -5.00 -4.91 -7.49
N SER A 117 -5.64 -4.93 -6.31
CA SER A 117 -4.96 -5.03 -5.00
C SER A 117 -4.15 -6.33 -4.87
N THR A 118 -4.67 -7.43 -5.41
CA THR A 118 -4.00 -8.74 -5.44
C THR A 118 -2.70 -8.66 -6.24
N LEU A 119 -2.75 -8.06 -7.44
CA LEU A 119 -1.59 -7.92 -8.31
C LEU A 119 -0.56 -6.94 -7.76
N VAL A 120 -0.97 -5.75 -7.28
CA VAL A 120 -0.05 -4.79 -6.65
C VAL A 120 0.61 -5.38 -5.40
N SER A 121 -0.14 -6.14 -4.59
CA SER A 121 0.44 -6.89 -3.48
C SER A 121 1.48 -7.91 -3.94
N GLY A 122 1.21 -8.62 -5.04
CA GLY A 122 2.13 -9.59 -5.63
C GLY A 122 3.42 -8.95 -6.16
N ILE A 123 3.31 -7.79 -6.82
CA ILE A 123 4.46 -6.99 -7.28
C ILE A 123 5.42 -6.71 -6.12
N ARG A 124 4.91 -6.30 -4.97
CA ARG A 124 5.73 -6.03 -3.76
C ARG A 124 6.42 -7.27 -3.18
N LEU A 125 5.93 -8.46 -3.49
CA LEU A 125 6.54 -9.72 -3.04
C LEU A 125 7.62 -10.20 -4.02
N VAL A 126 7.49 -9.86 -5.30
CA VAL A 126 8.46 -10.22 -6.35
C VAL A 126 9.63 -9.24 -6.41
N HIS A 127 9.35 -7.93 -6.29
CA HIS A 127 10.36 -6.90 -6.40
C HIS A 127 10.93 -6.53 -5.03
N GLY A 128 12.24 -6.72 -4.85
CA GLY A 128 12.96 -6.32 -3.62
C GLY A 128 13.16 -4.80 -3.47
N GLU A 129 13.22 -4.08 -4.60
CA GLU A 129 13.46 -2.63 -4.64
C GLU A 129 12.16 -1.85 -4.80
N ALA A 130 11.98 -0.82 -3.97
CA ALA A 130 10.76 0.00 -3.96
C ALA A 130 10.51 0.71 -5.30
N ALA A 131 11.58 1.19 -5.94
CA ALA A 131 11.52 1.85 -7.25
C ALA A 131 10.99 0.89 -8.34
N ALA A 132 11.48 -0.34 -8.36
CA ALA A 132 11.04 -1.35 -9.33
C ALA A 132 9.58 -1.75 -9.10
N ALA A 133 9.19 -1.95 -7.83
CA ALA A 133 7.81 -2.26 -7.47
C ALA A 133 6.84 -1.13 -7.84
N PHE A 134 7.20 0.13 -7.58
CA PHE A 134 6.38 1.29 -7.94
C PHE A 134 6.16 1.38 -9.45
N ARG A 135 7.24 1.29 -10.24
CA ARG A 135 7.16 1.33 -11.72
C ARG A 135 6.36 0.18 -12.30
N ALA A 136 6.56 -1.04 -11.80
CA ALA A 136 5.75 -2.20 -12.19
C ALA A 136 4.27 -1.98 -11.82
N GLY A 137 3.99 -1.34 -10.68
CA GLY A 137 2.65 -0.94 -10.27
C GLY A 137 2.01 0.05 -11.24
N LEU A 138 2.72 1.11 -11.64
CA LEU A 138 2.23 2.08 -12.63
C LEU A 138 1.92 1.40 -13.97
N GLN A 139 2.85 0.58 -14.46
CA GLN A 139 2.66 -0.19 -15.69
C GLN A 139 1.43 -1.11 -15.60
N LEU A 140 1.27 -1.83 -14.50
CA LEU A 140 0.11 -2.68 -14.26
C LEU A 140 -1.20 -1.88 -14.34
N LEU A 141 -1.27 -0.68 -13.75
CA LEU A 141 -2.47 0.16 -13.82
C LEU A 141 -2.80 0.58 -15.25
N HIS A 142 -1.79 0.91 -16.06
CA HIS A 142 -2.00 1.15 -17.50
C HIS A 142 -2.56 -0.09 -18.22
N GLU A 143 -2.04 -1.28 -17.90
CA GLU A 143 -2.51 -2.56 -18.49
C GLU A 143 -3.91 -2.99 -18.02
N CYS A 144 -4.31 -2.55 -16.82
CA CYS A 144 -5.63 -2.78 -16.25
C CYS A 144 -6.68 -1.76 -16.69
N ARG A 145 -6.29 -0.69 -17.42
CA ARG A 145 -7.22 0.37 -17.84
C ARG A 145 -8.39 -0.22 -18.62
N GLY A 146 -9.61 0.12 -18.19
CA GLY A 146 -10.86 -0.41 -18.75
C GLY A 146 -11.32 -1.75 -18.14
N LEU A 147 -10.57 -2.35 -17.22
CA LEU A 147 -10.99 -3.53 -16.46
C LEU A 147 -11.51 -3.13 -15.06
N PRO A 148 -12.50 -3.83 -14.49
CA PRO A 148 -13.00 -3.51 -13.15
C PRO A 148 -11.89 -3.66 -12.09
N PRO A 149 -11.57 -2.62 -11.29
CA PRO A 149 -10.50 -2.67 -10.30
C PRO A 149 -10.69 -3.74 -9.21
N TRP A 150 -11.94 -4.02 -8.87
CA TRP A 150 -12.37 -5.04 -7.89
C TRP A 150 -12.40 -6.47 -8.45
N GLY A 151 -12.06 -6.64 -9.74
CA GLY A 151 -11.96 -7.94 -10.39
C GLY A 151 -13.31 -8.58 -10.79
N PRO A 152 -13.28 -9.82 -11.30
CA PRO A 152 -12.07 -10.61 -11.55
C PRO A 152 -11.28 -10.09 -12.75
N LEU A 153 -9.97 -10.00 -12.60
CA LEU A 153 -9.06 -9.67 -13.69
C LEU A 153 -8.75 -10.91 -14.53
N PRO A 154 -8.52 -10.75 -15.85
CA PRO A 154 -8.17 -11.85 -16.73
C PRO A 154 -6.81 -12.44 -16.35
N ARG A 155 -6.61 -13.72 -16.63
CA ARG A 155 -5.29 -14.35 -16.47
C ARG A 155 -4.40 -13.94 -17.64
N ARG A 156 -3.29 -13.27 -17.34
CA ARG A 156 -2.24 -12.91 -18.31
C ARG A 156 -0.92 -13.51 -17.86
N SER A 157 -0.15 -14.08 -18.77
CA SER A 157 1.15 -14.69 -18.45
C SER A 157 2.09 -13.73 -17.71
N ALA A 158 2.11 -12.46 -18.12
CA ALA A 158 2.90 -11.41 -17.47
C ALA A 158 2.55 -11.18 -15.99
N TRP A 159 1.31 -11.50 -15.58
CA TRP A 159 0.83 -11.29 -14.20
C TRP A 159 1.01 -12.52 -13.30
N MET A 160 1.34 -13.68 -13.89
CA MET A 160 1.40 -14.94 -13.15
C MET A 160 2.45 -14.95 -12.04
N PRO A 161 3.67 -14.39 -12.23
CA PRO A 161 4.63 -14.29 -11.14
C PRO A 161 4.10 -13.56 -9.91
N TYR A 162 3.29 -12.50 -10.09
CA TYR A 162 2.70 -11.75 -8.99
C TYR A 162 1.61 -12.54 -8.27
N LEU A 163 0.78 -13.27 -9.03
CA LEU A 163 -0.27 -14.12 -8.49
C LEU A 163 0.31 -15.30 -7.71
N ASP A 164 1.35 -15.95 -8.25
CA ASP A 164 2.03 -17.07 -7.62
C ASP A 164 2.70 -16.64 -6.30
N ALA A 165 3.42 -15.51 -6.32
CA ALA A 165 4.02 -14.95 -5.11
C ALA A 165 2.96 -14.60 -4.05
N LYS A 166 1.82 -14.06 -4.45
CA LYS A 166 0.72 -13.77 -3.52
C LYS A 166 0.11 -15.05 -2.93
N ALA A 167 -0.06 -16.09 -3.74
CA ALA A 167 -0.57 -17.38 -3.30
C ALA A 167 0.41 -18.08 -2.34
N GLU A 168 1.71 -18.00 -2.63
CA GLU A 168 2.76 -18.53 -1.74
C GLU A 168 2.81 -17.78 -0.40
N ASN A 169 2.76 -16.45 -0.43
CA ASN A 169 2.68 -15.65 0.80
C ASN A 169 1.44 -16.00 1.62
N LEU A 170 0.29 -16.21 0.97
CA LEU A 170 -0.93 -16.64 1.67
C LEU A 170 -0.76 -18.01 2.31
N ARG A 171 -0.18 -18.99 1.60
CA ARG A 171 0.12 -20.32 2.15
C ARG A 171 1.03 -20.22 3.37
N ALA A 172 2.10 -19.44 3.29
CA ALA A 172 3.03 -19.22 4.39
C ALA A 172 2.36 -18.52 5.60
N LEU A 173 1.51 -17.52 5.35
CA LEU A 173 0.75 -16.85 6.40
C LEU A 173 -0.20 -17.83 7.10
N LEU A 174 -1.00 -18.58 6.34
CA LEU A 174 -1.95 -19.55 6.88
C LEU A 174 -1.24 -20.63 7.72
N ALA A 175 -0.12 -21.16 7.23
CA ALA A 175 0.70 -22.13 7.97
C ALA A 175 1.28 -21.55 9.28
N SER A 176 1.43 -20.23 9.38
CA SER A 176 1.91 -19.57 10.60
C SER A 176 0.79 -19.33 11.62
N LEU A 177 -0.49 -19.33 11.23
CA LEU A 177 -1.60 -18.94 12.11
C LEU A 177 -1.80 -19.89 13.30
N ASP A 178 -1.39 -21.15 13.19
CA ASP A 178 -1.44 -22.10 14.30
C ASP A 178 -0.48 -21.73 15.45
N ALA A 179 0.51 -20.86 15.18
CA ALA A 179 1.47 -20.38 16.18
C ALA A 179 1.06 -19.05 16.83
N VAL A 180 -0.15 -18.54 16.58
CA VAL A 180 -0.64 -17.29 17.18
C VAL A 180 -0.69 -17.43 18.70
N ARG A 181 -0.10 -16.46 19.40
CA ARG A 181 -0.14 -16.37 20.86
C ARG A 181 -1.00 -15.19 21.26
N THR A 182 -1.96 -15.41 22.15
CA THR A 182 -2.81 -14.35 22.69
C THR A 182 -2.47 -14.06 24.15
N ALA A 183 -2.65 -12.81 24.56
CA ALA A 183 -2.49 -12.37 25.93
C ALA A 183 -3.48 -11.23 26.24
N THR A 184 -3.66 -10.92 27.52
CA THR A 184 -4.43 -9.73 27.94
C THR A 184 -3.48 -8.75 28.62
N THR A 185 -3.52 -7.50 28.18
CA THR A 185 -2.74 -6.41 28.79
C THR A 185 -3.25 -6.06 30.18
N ARG A 186 -2.47 -5.32 30.98
CA ARG A 186 -2.91 -4.83 32.31
C ARG A 186 -4.18 -3.96 32.23
N SER A 187 -4.41 -3.28 31.11
CA SER A 187 -5.61 -2.47 30.87
C SER A 187 -6.77 -3.28 30.27
N GLY A 188 -6.71 -4.62 30.27
CA GLY A 188 -7.79 -5.49 29.80
C GLY A 188 -7.89 -5.66 28.28
N ARG A 189 -6.94 -5.11 27.50
CA ARG A 189 -6.97 -5.18 26.03
C ARG A 189 -6.36 -6.50 25.54
N THR A 190 -7.01 -7.16 24.59
CA THR A 190 -6.51 -8.38 23.95
C THR A 190 -5.32 -8.06 23.04
N LEU A 191 -4.21 -8.76 23.24
CA LEU A 191 -3.02 -8.75 22.42
C LEU A 191 -2.90 -10.07 21.68
N ALA A 192 -2.54 -10.02 20.39
CA ALA A 192 -2.12 -11.20 19.64
C ALA A 192 -0.72 -10.99 19.05
N TYR A 193 0.10 -12.03 19.14
CA TYR A 193 1.47 -12.08 18.62
C TYR A 193 1.58 -13.19 17.58
N LEU A 194 2.24 -12.90 16.47
CA LEU A 194 2.60 -13.89 15.46
C LEU A 194 4.02 -13.65 14.95
N GLU A 195 4.83 -14.70 14.94
CA GLU A 195 6.08 -14.73 14.21
C GLU A 195 5.82 -15.33 12.82
N THR A 196 6.09 -14.58 11.76
CA THR A 196 5.87 -15.06 10.39
C THR A 196 6.76 -14.31 9.40
N PRO A 197 7.32 -14.99 8.38
CA PRO A 197 7.98 -14.31 7.27
C PRO A 197 6.98 -13.65 6.30
N ALA A 198 5.69 -14.03 6.36
CA ALA A 198 4.68 -13.60 5.42
C ALA A 198 4.14 -12.19 5.69
N ALA A 199 3.81 -11.46 4.63
CA ALA A 199 3.11 -10.19 4.69
C ALA A 199 1.62 -10.37 5.02
N GLY A 200 1.00 -9.36 5.64
CA GLY A 200 -0.44 -9.32 5.93
C GLY A 200 -0.86 -9.86 7.31
N GLY A 201 0.09 -10.18 8.19
CA GLY A 201 -0.22 -10.78 9.49
C GLY A 201 -1.08 -9.93 10.43
N HIS A 202 -1.03 -8.59 10.35
CA HIS A 202 -1.81 -7.72 11.25
C HIS A 202 -3.31 -7.88 11.02
N GLU A 203 -3.73 -7.97 9.76
CA GLU A 203 -5.14 -8.20 9.43
C GLU A 203 -5.59 -9.59 9.86
N ALA A 204 -4.75 -10.62 9.65
CA ALA A 204 -5.05 -11.97 10.14
C ALA A 204 -5.18 -12.02 11.67
N LEU A 205 -4.29 -11.33 12.40
CA LEU A 205 -4.37 -11.23 13.86
C LEU A 205 -5.61 -10.47 14.34
N ARG A 206 -6.00 -9.39 13.66
CA ARG A 206 -7.21 -8.62 14.03
C ARG A 206 -8.49 -9.45 13.93
N ARG A 207 -8.54 -10.41 13.01
CA ARG A 207 -9.68 -11.35 12.88
C ARG A 207 -9.83 -12.31 14.06
N THR A 208 -8.81 -12.42 14.91
CA THR A 208 -8.91 -13.15 16.19
C THR A 208 -9.58 -12.33 17.30
N GLY A 209 -9.97 -11.07 17.02
CA GLY A 209 -10.54 -10.14 18.00
C GLY A 209 -9.49 -9.36 18.80
N ALA A 210 -8.22 -9.45 18.42
CA ALA A 210 -7.14 -8.74 19.09
C ALA A 210 -7.23 -7.21 18.87
N ALA A 211 -7.19 -6.45 19.98
CA ALA A 211 -7.14 -4.99 19.96
C ALA A 211 -5.72 -4.47 19.65
N ILE A 212 -4.71 -5.24 20.07
CA ILE A 212 -3.29 -4.97 19.82
C ILE A 212 -2.72 -6.17 19.07
N THR A 213 -2.02 -5.90 17.98
CA THR A 213 -1.41 -6.94 17.14
C THR A 213 0.08 -6.68 17.03
N VAL A 214 0.87 -7.73 17.25
CA VAL A 214 2.33 -7.69 17.19
C VAL A 214 2.78 -8.72 16.17
N LEU A 215 3.48 -8.29 15.14
CA LEU A 215 4.17 -9.19 14.22
C LEU A 215 5.67 -9.15 14.48
N SER A 216 6.28 -10.33 14.46
CA SER A 216 7.73 -10.50 14.40
C SER A 216 8.09 -11.12 13.06
N ARG A 217 8.90 -10.43 12.28
CA ARG A 217 9.52 -10.98 11.07
C ARG A 217 10.99 -11.27 11.34
N PRO A 218 11.43 -12.53 11.23
CA PRO A 218 12.85 -12.86 11.23
C PRO A 218 13.56 -12.19 10.04
N LEU A 219 14.74 -11.62 10.29
CA LEU A 219 15.64 -11.06 9.28
C LEU A 219 16.96 -11.83 9.29
N ASP A 220 17.75 -11.64 8.24
CA ASP A 220 19.10 -12.22 8.16
C ASP A 220 20.01 -11.74 9.31
N GLY A 221 20.87 -12.66 9.76
CA GLY A 221 21.80 -12.42 10.87
C GLY A 221 21.15 -12.46 12.25
N GLY A 222 20.02 -13.16 12.42
CA GLY A 222 19.35 -13.34 13.71
C GLY A 222 18.58 -12.11 14.22
N ARG A 223 18.50 -11.04 13.41
CA ARG A 223 17.74 -9.84 13.73
C ARG A 223 16.25 -10.08 13.53
N ARG A 224 15.42 -9.25 14.16
CA ARG A 224 13.96 -9.31 14.05
C ARG A 224 13.40 -7.92 13.81
N LYS A 225 12.44 -7.82 12.89
CA LYS A 225 11.62 -6.62 12.72
C LYS A 225 10.30 -6.83 13.43
N TYR A 226 9.97 -5.91 14.32
CA TYR A 226 8.67 -5.89 14.98
C TYR A 226 7.80 -4.80 14.39
N THR A 227 6.54 -5.13 14.14
CA THR A 227 5.51 -4.13 13.83
C THR A 227 4.37 -4.30 14.82
N VAL A 228 3.93 -3.18 15.38
CA VAL A 228 2.85 -3.13 16.37
C VAL A 228 1.74 -2.26 15.80
N ALA A 229 0.51 -2.75 15.86
CA ALA A 229 -0.66 -1.98 15.48
C ALA A 229 -1.73 -2.12 16.56
N SER A 230 -2.37 -1.01 16.90
CA SER A 230 -3.48 -0.92 17.85
C SER A 230 -4.70 -0.37 17.11
N ARG A 231 -5.89 -0.83 17.49
CA ARG A 231 -7.15 -0.11 17.27
C ARG A 231 -7.53 0.69 18.51
#